data_AF-A0A4R5K455-F1
#
_entry.id   AF-A0A4R5K455-F1
#
_cell.length_a   1.000
_cell.length_b   1.000
_cell.length_c   1.000
_cell.angle_alpha   90.00
_cell.angle_beta   90.00
_cell.angle_gamma   90.00
#
_symmetry.space_group_name_H-M   'P 1'
#
loop_
_entity.id
_entity.type
_entity.pdbx_description
1 polymer ?
#
loop_
_entity_poly.entity_id
_entity_poly.type
_entity_poly.pdbx_seq_one_letter_code
_entity_poly.pdbx_strand_id
1 'polypeptide(L)'
;MARFDDLKYTRDELLLALANDLGCSADDPRIADAYDDLATSWAQGSPDPVATYNGYFGQGPVASELDMTMARAWAADRVLID
;
A
#
# COMPACT_ATOMS: atom_id res chain seq x y z
N MET A 1 9.14 16.68 -2.53
CA MET A 1 7.99 16.65 -1.60
C MET A 1 6.77 16.44 -2.47
N ALA A 2 6.28 15.20 -2.57
CA ALA A 2 5.12 14.90 -3.42
C ALA A 2 3.94 15.75 -2.95
N ARG A 3 3.34 16.52 -3.86
CA ARG A 3 2.15 17.30 -3.54
C ARG A 3 1.02 16.30 -3.32
N PHE A 4 0.30 16.44 -2.22
CA PHE A 4 -0.92 15.70 -1.91
C PHE A 4 -2.01 15.82 -3.01
N ASP A 5 -1.83 16.69 -4.01
CA ASP A 5 -2.70 16.89 -5.17
C ASP A 5 -2.71 15.71 -6.18
N ASP A 6 -1.79 14.74 -6.06
CA ASP A 6 -1.71 13.58 -6.98
C ASP A 6 -2.26 12.27 -6.37
N LEU A 7 -2.89 12.33 -5.20
CA LEU A 7 -3.50 11.16 -4.56
C LEU A 7 -4.83 10.83 -5.24
N LYS A 8 -4.92 9.63 -5.80
CA LYS A 8 -6.07 9.15 -6.59
C LYS A 8 -6.68 7.88 -6.03
N TYR A 9 -5.87 7.03 -5.41
CA TYR A 9 -6.27 5.71 -4.96
C TYR A 9 -6.51 5.68 -3.46
N THR A 10 -7.62 5.09 -3.09
CA THR A 10 -7.97 4.77 -1.71
C THR A 10 -7.16 3.59 -1.20
N ARG A 11 -7.17 3.41 0.12
CA ARG A 11 -6.60 2.23 0.78
C ARG A 11 -7.19 0.93 0.23
N ASP A 12 -8.50 0.88 0.03
CA ASP A 12 -9.18 -0.33 -0.44
C ASP A 12 -8.74 -0.72 -1.86
N GLU A 13 -8.48 0.28 -2.71
CA GLU A 13 -7.95 0.03 -4.07
C GLU A 13 -6.52 -0.50 -4.05
N LEU A 14 -5.68 -0.05 -3.11
CA LEU A 14 -4.34 -0.61 -2.91
C LEU A 14 -4.41 -2.05 -2.38
N LEU A 15 -5.26 -2.31 -1.39
CA LEU A 15 -5.49 -3.67 -0.86
C LEU A 15 -5.95 -4.62 -1.96
N LEU A 16 -6.88 -4.18 -2.80
CA LEU A 16 -7.37 -4.96 -3.93
C LEU A 16 -6.26 -5.21 -4.97
N ALA A 17 -5.42 -4.21 -5.25
CA ALA A 17 -4.29 -4.39 -6.16
C ALA A 17 -3.27 -5.41 -5.62
N LEU A 18 -2.93 -5.31 -4.33
CA LEU A 18 -2.05 -6.28 -3.65
C LEU A 18 -2.64 -7.69 -3.70
N ALA A 19 -3.92 -7.85 -3.40
CA ALA A 19 -4.59 -9.15 -3.43
C ALA A 19 -4.55 -9.80 -4.81
N ASN A 20 -4.84 -9.01 -5.86
CA ASN A 20 -4.79 -9.50 -7.24
C ASN A 20 -3.38 -9.97 -7.62
N ASP A 21 -2.34 -9.21 -7.25
CA ASP A 21 -0.96 -9.54 -7.64
C ASP A 21 -0.35 -10.65 -6.77
N LEU A 22 -0.81 -10.82 -5.52
CA LEU A 22 -0.47 -11.95 -4.65
C LEU A 22 -1.32 -13.20 -4.92
N GLY A 23 -2.31 -13.11 -5.83
CA GLY A 23 -3.14 -14.24 -6.25
C GLY A 23 -4.16 -14.72 -5.21
N CYS A 24 -4.67 -13.82 -4.35
CA CYS A 24 -5.66 -14.13 -3.32
C CYS A 24 -6.83 -13.13 -3.31
N SER A 25 -7.78 -13.33 -2.38
CA SER A 25 -8.91 -12.40 -2.19
C SER A 25 -8.46 -11.16 -1.41
N ALA A 26 -9.09 -10.01 -1.66
CA ALA A 26 -8.91 -8.80 -0.84
C ALA A 26 -9.42 -8.98 0.60
N ASP A 27 -10.32 -9.95 0.81
CA ASP A 27 -10.82 -10.34 2.14
C ASP A 27 -9.89 -11.32 2.87
N ASP A 28 -8.78 -11.75 2.24
CA ASP A 28 -7.80 -12.61 2.90
C ASP A 28 -7.13 -11.83 4.04
N PRO A 29 -7.16 -12.32 5.29
CA PRO A 29 -6.58 -11.60 6.43
C PRO A 29 -5.09 -11.30 6.24
N ARG A 30 -4.37 -12.12 5.47
CA ARG A 30 -2.94 -11.92 5.17
C ARG A 30 -2.68 -10.70 4.29
N ILE A 31 -3.69 -10.21 3.57
CA ILE A 31 -3.58 -8.98 2.76
C ILE A 31 -3.57 -7.73 3.63
N ALA A 32 -4.25 -7.74 4.77
CA ALA A 32 -4.15 -6.65 5.72
C ALA A 32 -2.71 -6.54 6.28
N ASP A 33 -2.10 -7.68 6.61
CA ASP A 33 -0.71 -7.74 7.09
C ASP A 33 0.27 -7.34 5.98
N ALA A 34 0.08 -7.83 4.75
CA ALA A 34 0.93 -7.46 3.61
C ALA A 34 0.85 -5.96 3.28
N TYR A 35 -0.33 -5.35 3.42
CA TYR A 35 -0.50 -3.91 3.27
C TYR A 35 0.20 -3.13 4.38
N ASP A 36 0.13 -3.61 5.62
CA ASP A 36 0.82 -3.01 6.76
C ASP A 36 2.35 -3.03 6.61
N ASP A 37 2.89 -4.16 6.14
CA ASP A 37 4.31 -4.32 5.82
C ASP A 37 4.75 -3.36 4.71
N LEU A 38 3.93 -3.22 3.66
CA LEU A 38 4.18 -2.28 2.58
C LEU A 38 4.19 -0.83 3.10
N ALA A 39 3.17 -0.43 3.86
CA ALA A 39 3.05 0.92 4.40
C ALA A 39 4.23 1.23 5.35
N THR A 40 4.62 0.27 6.17
CA THR A 40 5.79 0.36 7.06
C THR A 40 7.08 0.49 6.27
N SER A 41 7.28 -0.34 5.23
CA SER A 41 8.47 -0.31 4.39
C SER A 41 8.66 1.04 3.70
N TRP A 42 7.57 1.62 3.18
CA TRP A 42 7.63 2.92 2.51
C TRP A 42 7.79 4.07 3.49
N ALA A 43 7.11 4.01 4.63
CA ALA A 43 7.26 4.99 5.70
C ALA A 43 8.70 5.09 6.20
N GLN A 44 9.41 3.97 6.35
CA GLN A 44 10.82 3.96 6.78
C GLN A 44 11.77 4.73 5.83
N GLY A 45 11.43 4.82 4.54
CA GLY A 45 12.18 5.61 3.57
C GLY A 45 11.85 7.11 3.54
N SER A 46 10.84 7.54 4.32
CA SER A 46 10.32 8.91 4.31
C SER A 46 11.01 9.82 5.34
N PRO A 47 11.14 11.14 5.09
CA PRO A 47 11.58 12.11 6.08
C PRO A 47 10.69 12.18 7.34
N ASP A 48 9.41 11.80 7.22
CA ASP A 48 8.48 11.68 8.36
C ASP A 48 7.77 10.31 8.28
N PRO A 49 8.37 9.26 8.86
CA PRO A 49 7.81 7.91 8.80
C PRO A 49 6.43 7.81 9.42
N VAL A 50 6.19 8.50 10.54
CA VAL A 50 4.93 8.41 11.27
C VAL A 50 3.80 9.07 10.49
N ALA A 51 4.01 10.28 9.96
CA ALA A 51 3.00 10.95 9.14
C ALA A 51 2.73 10.18 7.85
N THR A 52 3.77 9.61 7.24
CA THR A 52 3.65 8.83 5.99
C THR A 52 2.85 7.55 6.21
N TYR A 53 3.21 6.77 7.24
CA TYR A 53 2.48 5.56 7.62
C TYR A 53 1.01 5.89 7.91
N ASN A 54 0.74 6.88 8.77
CA ASN A 54 -0.63 7.29 9.10
C ASN A 54 -1.42 7.77 7.86
N GLY A 55 -0.74 8.35 6.87
CA GLY A 55 -1.34 8.76 5.60
C GLY A 55 -1.99 7.60 4.85
N TYR A 56 -1.35 6.42 4.83
CA TYR A 56 -1.89 5.20 4.19
C TYR A 56 -3.11 4.60 4.90
N PHE A 57 -3.43 5.06 6.11
CA PHE A 57 -4.64 4.68 6.87
C PHE A 57 -5.65 5.84 6.99
N GLY A 58 -5.42 6.93 6.27
CA GLY A 58 -6.33 8.07 6.20
C GLY A 58 -7.65 7.75 5.49
N GLN A 59 -8.62 8.64 5.66
CA GLN A 59 -9.88 8.59 4.88
C GLN A 59 -9.68 9.29 3.53
N GLY A 60 -10.13 8.62 2.46
CA GLY A 60 -10.06 9.15 1.09
C GLY A 60 -8.86 8.62 0.31
N PRO A 61 -8.43 9.33 -0.74
CA PRO A 61 -7.24 8.96 -1.51
C PRO A 61 -5.97 9.06 -0.65
N VAL A 62 -5.21 7.99 -0.60
CA VAL A 62 -3.96 7.86 0.18
C VAL A 62 -2.74 7.56 -0.70
N ALA A 63 -2.95 7.18 -1.97
CA ALA A 63 -1.89 6.81 -2.89
C ALA A 63 -2.02 7.49 -4.26
N SER A 64 -0.87 7.73 -4.88
CA SER A 64 -0.71 8.15 -6.27
C SER A 64 -0.60 6.97 -7.23
N GLU A 65 -0.52 7.24 -8.54
CA GLU A 65 -0.21 6.21 -9.57
C GLU A 65 1.16 5.57 -9.38
N LEU A 66 2.14 6.32 -8.86
CA LEU A 66 3.45 5.78 -8.56
C LEU A 66 3.37 4.77 -7.40
N ASP A 67 2.66 5.14 -6.33
CA ASP A 67 2.43 4.24 -5.19
C ASP A 67 1.74 2.96 -5.66
N MET A 68 0.69 3.07 -6.48
CA MET A 68 0.02 1.90 -7.07
C MET A 68 1.02 1.01 -7.83
N THR A 69 1.86 1.59 -8.69
CA THR A 69 2.87 0.84 -9.44
C THR A 69 3.89 0.17 -8.52
N MET A 70 4.33 0.86 -7.48
CA MET A 70 5.28 0.32 -6.50
C MET A 70 4.66 -0.80 -5.66
N ALA A 71 3.38 -0.72 -5.31
CA ALA A 71 2.70 -1.77 -4.54
C ALA A 71 2.65 -3.09 -5.32
N ARG A 72 2.33 -2.99 -6.62
CA ARG A 72 2.33 -4.14 -7.53
C ARG A 72 3.71 -4.77 -7.68
N ALA A 73 4.74 -3.93 -7.84
CA ALA A 73 6.13 -4.41 -7.91
C ALA A 73 6.59 -5.05 -6.60
N TRP A 74 6.20 -4.49 -5.46
CA TRP A 74 6.46 -5.03 -4.13
C TRP A 74 5.79 -6.41 -3.94
N ALA A 75 4.56 -6.58 -4.41
CA ALA A 75 3.83 -7.84 -4.35
C ALA A 75 4.43 -8.92 -5.26
N ALA A 76 4.90 -8.55 -6.46
CA ALA A 76 5.44 -9.50 -7.44
C ALA A 76 6.68 -10.27 -6.95
N ASP A 77 7.41 -9.75 -5.97
CA ASP A 77 8.60 -10.38 -5.36
C ASP A 77 8.27 -11.15 -4.07
N ARG A 78 6.98 -11.32 -3.74
CA ARG A 78 6.54 -11.89 -2.47
C ARG A 78 5.60 -13.09 -2.65
N VAL A 79 5.62 -13.94 -1.62
CA VAL A 79 4.72 -15.08 -1.49
C VAL A 79 4.07 -14.97 -0.11
N LEU A 80 2.75 -15.10 -0.05
CA LEU A 80 2.04 -15.22 1.22
C LEU A 80 2.29 -16.62 1.79
N ILE A 81 2.85 -16.69 2.99
CA ILE A 81 3.14 -17.94 3.71
C ILE A 81 2.11 -18.10 4.83
N ASP A 82 1.66 -19.33 5.08
CA ASP A 82 0.76 -19.71 6.18
C ASP A 82 1.47 -19.81 7.54
#